data_AF-A0AAX4PDX2-F1
#
_entry.id   AF-A0AAX4PDX2-F1
#
_cell.length_a   1.000
_cell.length_b   1.000
_cell.length_c   1.000
_cell.angle_alpha   90.00
_cell.angle_beta   90.00
_cell.angle_gamma   90.00
#
_symmetry.space_group_name_H-M   'P 1'
#
loop_
_entity.id
_entity.type
_entity.pdbx_description
1 polymer ?
#
loop_
_entity_poly.entity_id
_entity_poly.type
_entity_poly.pdbx_seq_one_letter_code
_entity_poly.pdbx_strand_id
1 'polypeptide(L)'
;MVSRSFASRRVQSVCLILAAWLGMVAFDLAMANPCVDSSYQFGDPVPIGIAYWPGGLEVNWTGLHPCRPGDREKLASEGVQVAFFRPAADKLTFMRSTKEEEDGLMASIPADRPKVLTLVAFTGRENLVRSEARTIRSADGSYTTGVGTVPSLILIMRLEKGVPKYLLWDSEDCFACGGSNSGSCLAGRSCAIEEEVCLSNDDQVVDLSVGCNFTMPVGFSGTDKHSTVMTSGLEINRLSKYAVSRLMAGSFSLAASGGSSAGSFLSGVGSSATSGIVSGSDSVFG
;
A
#
# COMPACT_ATOMS: atom_id res chain seq x y z
N MET A 1 44.72 -19.65 42.57
CA MET A 1 43.90 -18.45 42.29
C MET A 1 43.90 -18.15 40.79
N VAL A 2 43.13 -18.89 39.94
CA VAL A 2 43.04 -18.57 38.48
C VAL A 2 41.61 -18.73 37.93
N SER A 3 40.61 -19.07 38.74
CA SER A 3 39.26 -19.42 38.22
C SER A 3 38.26 -18.25 38.15
N ARG A 4 38.55 -17.08 38.75
CA ARG A 4 37.61 -15.94 38.79
C ARG A 4 37.63 -15.03 37.56
N SER A 5 38.65 -15.13 36.70
CA SER A 5 38.83 -14.25 35.52
C SER A 5 37.96 -14.65 34.32
N PHE A 6 37.71 -15.95 34.13
CA PHE A 6 37.00 -16.46 32.95
C PHE A 6 35.48 -16.24 32.99
N ALA A 7 34.87 -16.31 34.17
CA ALA A 7 33.44 -16.09 34.34
C ALA A 7 33.03 -14.64 34.04
N SER A 8 33.85 -13.67 34.48
CA SER A 8 33.60 -12.24 34.26
C SER A 8 33.63 -11.86 32.78
N ARG A 9 34.55 -12.44 32.00
CA ARG A 9 34.66 -12.15 30.55
C ARG A 9 33.50 -12.73 29.75
N ARG A 10 33.01 -13.93 30.11
CA ARG A 10 31.85 -14.54 29.45
C ARG A 10 30.55 -13.78 29.72
N VAL A 11 30.34 -13.33 30.95
CA VAL A 11 29.16 -12.50 31.31
C VAL A 11 29.20 -11.15 30.58
N GLN A 12 30.38 -10.52 30.49
CA GLN A 12 30.54 -9.24 29.79
C GLN A 12 30.32 -9.35 28.28
N SER A 13 30.78 -10.44 27.64
CA SER A 13 30.52 -10.71 26.23
C SER A 13 29.04 -10.97 25.94
N VAL A 14 28.33 -11.70 26.80
CA VAL A 14 26.89 -11.98 26.62
C VAL A 14 26.06 -10.70 26.76
N CYS A 15 26.37 -9.82 27.71
CA CYS A 15 25.68 -8.53 27.85
C CYS A 15 25.90 -7.60 26.65
N LEU A 16 27.10 -7.56 26.07
CA LEU A 16 27.38 -6.74 24.87
C LEU A 16 26.63 -7.24 23.63
N ILE A 17 26.51 -8.56 23.46
CA ILE A 17 25.75 -9.16 22.35
C ILE A 17 24.25 -8.88 22.52
N LEU A 18 23.72 -9.00 23.75
CA LEU A 18 22.32 -8.67 24.05
C LEU A 18 22.03 -7.18 23.83
N ALA A 19 22.91 -6.28 24.26
CA ALA A 19 22.76 -4.84 24.04
C ALA A 19 22.82 -4.47 22.55
N ALA A 20 23.70 -5.11 21.76
CA ALA A 20 23.76 -4.92 20.32
C ALA A 20 22.48 -5.44 19.61
N TRP A 21 21.96 -6.59 20.04
CA TRP A 21 20.68 -7.13 19.55
C TRP A 21 19.50 -6.22 19.88
N LEU A 22 19.39 -5.75 21.12
CA LEU A 22 18.36 -4.78 21.54
C LEU A 22 18.46 -3.47 20.77
N GLY A 23 19.69 -2.99 20.50
CA GLY A 23 19.94 -1.80 19.70
C GLY A 23 19.49 -1.96 18.24
N MET A 24 19.75 -3.11 17.61
CA MET A 24 19.28 -3.42 16.26
C MET A 24 17.75 -3.50 16.18
N VAL A 25 17.11 -4.20 17.12
CA VAL A 25 15.64 -4.30 17.17
C VAL A 25 14.98 -2.93 17.35
N ALA A 26 15.51 -2.09 18.24
CA ALA A 26 14.99 -0.75 18.45
C ALA A 26 15.14 0.16 17.21
N PHE A 27 16.24 0.01 16.46
CA PHE A 27 16.47 0.76 15.23
C PHE A 27 15.52 0.32 14.11
N ASP A 28 15.30 -0.99 13.93
CA ASP A 28 14.37 -1.54 12.95
C ASP A 28 12.90 -1.12 13.22
N LEU A 29 12.52 -1.01 14.50
CA LEU A 29 11.20 -0.55 14.94
C LEU A 29 11.02 0.97 14.76
N ALA A 30 12.04 1.78 15.07
CA ALA A 30 12.00 3.22 14.86
C ALA A 30 11.91 3.59 13.37
N MET A 31 12.60 2.83 12.50
CA MET A 31 12.53 2.98 11.05
C MET A 31 11.28 2.33 10.41
N ALA A 32 10.40 1.68 11.19
CA ALA A 32 9.14 1.08 10.70
C ALA A 32 7.96 2.02 10.75
N ASN A 33 8.07 3.05 11.56
CA ASN A 33 6.97 3.95 11.79
C ASN A 33 6.89 4.99 10.66
N PRO A 34 5.80 5.03 9.87
CA PRO A 34 5.62 6.07 8.85
C PRO A 34 5.44 7.45 9.46
N CYS A 35 5.22 7.58 10.77
CA CYS A 35 5.08 8.83 11.49
C CYS A 35 6.41 9.30 12.09
N VAL A 36 7.50 9.17 11.34
CA VAL A 36 8.81 9.71 11.68
C VAL A 36 9.30 10.50 10.48
N ASP A 37 9.65 11.77 10.70
CA ASP A 37 10.22 12.60 9.65
C ASP A 37 11.67 12.19 9.39
N SER A 38 11.98 11.92 8.13
CA SER A 38 13.34 11.61 7.69
C SER A 38 13.58 12.05 6.25
N SER A 39 14.84 12.06 5.86
CA SER A 39 15.29 12.38 4.50
C SER A 39 15.93 11.16 3.88
N TYR A 40 15.44 10.78 2.71
CA TYR A 40 15.80 9.55 2.01
C TYR A 40 16.74 9.83 0.84
N GLN A 41 17.70 8.94 0.62
CA GLN A 41 18.51 8.87 -0.60
C GLN A 41 18.05 7.70 -1.47
N PHE A 42 18.57 7.61 -2.70
CA PHE A 42 18.27 6.50 -3.61
C PHE A 42 18.45 5.12 -2.94
N GLY A 43 17.46 4.24 -3.09
CA GLY A 43 17.47 2.88 -2.56
C GLY A 43 17.12 2.73 -1.08
N ASP A 44 16.98 3.83 -0.31
CA ASP A 44 16.58 3.76 1.09
C ASP A 44 15.15 3.23 1.26
N PRO A 45 14.85 2.45 2.31
CA PRO A 45 13.48 2.05 2.61
C PRO A 45 12.67 3.25 3.10
N VAL A 46 11.60 3.58 2.38
CA VAL A 46 10.71 4.70 2.72
C VAL A 46 9.46 4.16 3.41
N PRO A 47 9.24 4.37 4.73
CA PRO A 47 8.02 3.94 5.39
C PRO A 47 6.80 4.76 4.94
N ILE A 48 5.82 4.05 4.38
CA ILE A 48 4.51 4.56 3.98
C ILE A 48 3.45 3.80 4.77
N GLY A 49 2.54 4.52 5.42
CA GLY A 49 1.36 3.94 6.02
C GLY A 49 0.18 4.02 5.05
N ILE A 50 -0.62 2.96 4.99
CA ILE A 50 -1.90 2.93 4.29
C ILE A 50 -2.98 2.73 5.35
N ALA A 51 -3.89 3.69 5.50
CA ALA A 51 -5.02 3.59 6.42
C ALA A 51 -6.30 3.29 5.65
N TYR A 52 -6.95 2.19 5.98
CA TYR A 52 -8.22 1.71 5.44
C TYR A 52 -9.35 2.05 6.41
N TRP A 53 -10.41 2.68 5.90
CA TRP A 53 -11.61 2.99 6.68
C TRP A 53 -12.80 2.17 6.17
N PRO A 54 -13.11 1.04 6.83
CA PRO A 54 -14.31 0.26 6.54
C PRO A 54 -15.55 1.05 6.96
N GLY A 55 -16.41 1.39 6.00
CA GLY A 55 -17.64 2.15 6.20
C GLY A 55 -17.46 3.68 6.26
N GLY A 56 -16.25 4.19 6.01
CA GLY A 56 -15.99 5.62 5.89
C GLY A 56 -16.00 6.08 4.44
N LEU A 57 -16.65 7.21 4.16
CA LEU A 57 -16.64 7.90 2.87
C LEU A 57 -15.41 8.81 2.74
N GLU A 58 -15.07 9.20 1.52
CA GLU A 58 -13.90 10.07 1.25
C GLU A 58 -13.96 11.39 2.04
N VAL A 59 -15.15 11.94 2.24
CA VAL A 59 -15.38 13.17 3.02
C VAL A 59 -15.07 13.00 4.50
N ASN A 60 -15.18 11.79 5.07
CA ASN A 60 -14.91 11.55 6.49
C ASN A 60 -13.43 11.74 6.86
N TRP A 61 -12.53 11.65 5.89
CA TRP A 61 -11.10 11.91 6.06
C TRP A 61 -10.75 13.40 6.22
N THR A 62 -11.71 14.31 6.02
CA THR A 62 -11.45 15.75 6.06
C THR A 62 -10.90 16.18 7.41
N GLY A 63 -9.72 16.79 7.40
CA GLY A 63 -9.03 17.26 8.60
C GLY A 63 -8.31 16.18 9.42
N LEU A 64 -8.43 14.90 9.07
CA LEU A 64 -7.82 13.79 9.81
C LEU A 64 -6.47 13.38 9.19
N HIS A 65 -5.50 13.07 10.05
CA HIS A 65 -4.20 12.55 9.66
C HIS A 65 -3.77 11.39 10.58
N PRO A 66 -3.46 10.18 10.06
CA PRO A 66 -3.14 9.01 10.88
C PRO A 66 -1.93 9.17 11.83
N CYS A 67 -0.97 10.04 11.49
CA CYS A 67 0.15 10.38 12.38
C CYS A 67 -0.13 11.44 13.44
N ARG A 68 -1.29 12.11 13.41
CA ARG A 68 -1.64 13.11 14.42
C ARG A 68 -2.19 12.40 15.66
N PRO A 69 -1.64 12.60 16.87
CA PRO A 69 -2.03 11.83 18.04
C PRO A 69 -3.54 11.83 18.35
N GLY A 70 -4.19 13.01 18.31
CA GLY A 70 -5.63 13.12 18.58
C GLY A 70 -6.52 12.48 17.49
N ASP A 71 -6.09 12.53 16.22
CA ASP A 71 -6.84 11.90 15.15
C ASP A 71 -6.68 10.39 15.18
N ARG A 72 -5.53 9.88 15.59
CA ARG A 72 -5.25 8.44 15.65
C ARG A 72 -6.21 7.71 16.58
N GLU A 73 -6.52 8.30 17.73
CA GLU A 73 -7.52 7.75 18.66
C GLU A 73 -8.91 7.74 18.04
N LYS A 74 -9.31 8.85 17.40
CA LYS A 74 -10.57 8.93 16.68
C LYS A 74 -10.67 7.88 15.56
N LEU A 75 -9.65 7.81 14.69
CA LEU A 75 -9.58 6.84 13.60
C LEU A 75 -9.65 5.40 14.11
N ALA A 76 -8.98 5.08 15.23
CA ALA A 76 -9.07 3.76 15.86
C ALA A 76 -10.49 3.45 16.34
N SER A 77 -11.17 4.42 16.98
CA SER A 77 -12.56 4.26 17.44
C SER A 77 -13.56 4.07 16.29
N GLU A 78 -13.25 4.60 15.10
CA GLU A 78 -14.05 4.45 13.88
C GLU A 78 -13.78 3.11 13.13
N GLY A 79 -12.84 2.31 13.63
CA GLY A 79 -12.45 1.01 13.07
C GLY A 79 -11.45 1.11 11.91
N VAL A 80 -10.72 2.22 11.79
CA VAL A 80 -9.68 2.39 10.76
C VAL A 80 -8.52 1.44 11.02
N GLN A 81 -8.15 0.68 10.00
CA GLN A 81 -7.04 -0.27 10.05
C GLN A 81 -5.85 0.28 9.27
N VAL A 82 -4.62 0.01 9.73
CA VAL A 82 -3.40 0.56 9.12
C VAL A 82 -2.48 -0.58 8.70
N ALA A 83 -1.99 -0.51 7.47
CA ALA A 83 -0.90 -1.35 6.96
C ALA A 83 0.35 -0.50 6.72
N PHE A 84 1.53 -1.11 6.83
CA PHE A 84 2.80 -0.44 6.60
C PHE A 84 3.50 -1.06 5.39
N PHE A 85 4.03 -0.20 4.53
CA PHE A 85 4.72 -0.57 3.31
C PHE A 85 6.06 0.18 3.22
N ARG A 86 7.10 -0.49 2.74
CA ARG A 86 8.48 0.05 2.72
C ARG A 86 9.11 -0.10 1.33
N PRO A 87 8.68 0.70 0.34
CA PRO A 87 9.32 0.73 -0.96
C PRO A 87 10.74 1.28 -0.84
N ALA A 88 11.64 0.75 -1.67
CA ALA A 88 12.97 1.34 -1.81
C ALA A 88 12.87 2.61 -2.66
N ALA A 89 13.45 3.71 -2.19
CA ALA A 89 13.41 5.00 -2.85
C ALA A 89 13.92 4.89 -4.29
N ASP A 90 13.13 5.41 -5.22
CA ASP A 90 13.35 5.37 -6.67
C ASP A 90 13.47 3.95 -7.28
N LYS A 91 12.92 2.93 -6.60
CA LYS A 91 12.69 1.60 -7.17
C LYS A 91 11.21 1.28 -7.21
N LEU A 92 10.77 0.72 -8.34
CA LEU A 92 9.40 0.23 -8.51
C LEU A 92 9.11 -0.87 -7.51
N THR A 93 8.21 -0.60 -6.57
CA THR A 93 7.75 -1.56 -5.58
C THR A 93 6.23 -1.58 -5.60
N PHE A 94 5.65 -2.76 -5.40
CA PHE A 94 4.21 -2.98 -5.43
C PHE A 94 3.77 -3.44 -4.04
N MET A 95 2.76 -2.78 -3.49
CA MET A 95 1.98 -3.32 -2.39
C MET A 95 0.79 -4.08 -2.97
N ARG A 96 0.41 -5.18 -2.34
CA ARG A 96 -0.77 -5.96 -2.72
C ARG A 96 -1.56 -6.28 -1.46
N SER A 97 -2.86 -6.01 -1.48
CA SER A 97 -3.84 -6.63 -0.58
C SER A 97 -4.58 -7.72 -1.35
N THR A 98 -4.89 -8.82 -0.66
CA THR A 98 -5.68 -9.89 -1.27
C THR A 98 -7.16 -9.58 -1.15
N LYS A 99 -7.97 -10.19 -2.01
CA LYS A 99 -9.43 -10.07 -1.94
C LYS A 99 -9.95 -10.51 -0.58
N GLU A 100 -9.37 -11.53 0.03
CA GLU A 100 -9.77 -12.09 1.32
C GLU A 100 -9.54 -11.08 2.45
N GLU A 101 -8.43 -10.35 2.41
CA GLU A 101 -8.14 -9.26 3.36
C GLU A 101 -9.19 -8.15 3.25
N GLU A 102 -9.51 -7.74 2.01
CA GLU A 102 -10.53 -6.72 1.76
C GLU A 102 -11.96 -7.20 2.08
N ASP A 103 -12.27 -8.47 1.81
CA ASP A 103 -13.52 -9.12 2.21
C ASP A 103 -13.65 -9.09 3.74
N GLY A 104 -12.57 -9.35 4.48
CA GLY A 104 -12.51 -9.21 5.93
C GLY A 104 -12.79 -7.78 6.39
N LEU A 105 -12.18 -6.77 5.74
CA LEU A 105 -12.45 -5.36 6.02
C LEU A 105 -13.92 -4.99 5.73
N MET A 106 -14.46 -5.43 4.60
CA MET A 106 -15.86 -5.17 4.22
C MET A 106 -16.86 -5.87 5.14
N ALA A 107 -16.55 -7.09 5.59
CA ALA A 107 -17.36 -7.84 6.54
C ALA A 107 -17.36 -7.18 7.94
N SER A 108 -16.27 -6.49 8.32
CA SER A 108 -16.19 -5.74 9.58
C SER A 108 -17.10 -4.50 9.63
N ILE A 109 -17.65 -4.06 8.49
CA ILE A 109 -18.52 -2.89 8.42
C ILE A 109 -19.87 -3.21 9.10
N PRO A 110 -20.26 -2.46 10.15
CA PRO A 110 -21.59 -2.53 10.76
C PRO A 110 -22.74 -2.32 9.75
N ALA A 111 -23.91 -2.88 10.01
CA ALA A 111 -25.05 -2.82 9.07
C ALA A 111 -25.65 -1.40 8.91
N ASP A 112 -25.40 -0.51 9.87
CA ASP A 112 -25.83 0.90 9.89
C ASP A 112 -24.88 1.83 9.12
N ARG A 113 -23.75 1.32 8.62
CA ARG A 113 -22.76 2.08 7.86
C ARG A 113 -22.78 1.70 6.37
N PRO A 114 -22.43 2.64 5.47
CA PRO A 114 -22.36 2.34 4.04
C PRO A 114 -21.32 1.25 3.77
N LYS A 115 -21.64 0.29 2.90
CA LYS A 115 -20.72 -0.80 2.54
C LYS A 115 -19.66 -0.31 1.54
N VAL A 116 -18.76 0.52 2.04
CA VAL A 116 -17.72 1.20 1.27
C VAL A 116 -16.38 1.07 2.00
N LEU A 117 -15.31 0.87 1.25
CA LEU A 117 -13.94 0.87 1.74
C LEU A 117 -13.17 2.01 1.10
N THR A 118 -12.72 2.96 1.94
CA THR A 118 -11.84 4.04 1.51
C THR A 118 -10.46 3.90 2.13
N LEU A 119 -9.46 4.48 1.49
CA LEU A 119 -8.10 4.50 2.01
C LEU A 119 -7.41 5.85 1.83
N VAL A 120 -6.34 6.03 2.60
CA VAL A 120 -5.35 7.11 2.43
C VAL A 120 -3.95 6.53 2.64
N ALA A 121 -3.00 6.96 1.81
CA ALA A 121 -1.58 6.84 2.08
C ALA A 121 -1.07 8.03 2.91
N PHE A 122 -0.15 7.80 3.84
CA PHE A 122 0.40 8.83 4.73
C PHE A 122 1.85 8.55 5.15
N THR A 123 2.56 9.61 5.50
CA THR A 123 3.91 9.58 6.09
C THR A 123 4.25 10.92 6.78
N GLY A 124 5.25 10.94 7.65
CA GLY A 124 5.72 12.11 8.39
C GLY A 124 4.86 12.46 9.61
N ARG A 125 5.51 13.04 10.63
CA ARG A 125 4.85 13.47 11.89
C ARG A 125 4.64 14.97 11.94
N GLU A 126 5.66 15.74 11.59
CA GLU A 126 5.60 17.20 11.55
C GLU A 126 5.09 17.68 10.19
N ASN A 127 5.56 17.06 9.10
CA ASN A 127 5.15 17.44 7.75
C ASN A 127 3.73 16.97 7.40
N LEU A 128 3.19 15.99 8.14
CA LEU A 128 1.83 15.46 8.01
C LEU A 128 1.43 15.23 6.53
N VAL A 129 2.26 14.48 5.81
CA VAL A 129 2.05 14.22 4.39
C VAL A 129 1.00 13.11 4.23
N ARG A 130 -0.14 13.47 3.65
CA ARG A 130 -1.24 12.54 3.36
C ARG A 130 -1.71 12.72 1.93
N SER A 131 -2.06 11.61 1.31
CA SER A 131 -2.78 11.61 0.04
C SER A 131 -4.25 12.02 0.22
N GLU A 132 -4.90 12.33 -0.89
CA GLU A 132 -6.37 12.39 -0.92
C GLU A 132 -6.98 11.01 -0.59
N ALA A 133 -8.20 11.03 -0.06
CA ALA A 133 -8.94 9.79 0.17
C ALA A 133 -9.40 9.19 -1.15
N ARG A 134 -9.34 7.87 -1.26
CA ARG A 134 -9.83 7.14 -2.43
C ARG A 134 -10.71 5.98 -2.00
N THR A 135 -11.85 5.85 -2.68
CA THR A 135 -12.69 4.66 -2.60
C THR A 135 -12.08 3.55 -3.42
N ILE A 136 -11.76 2.42 -2.78
CA ILE A 136 -11.21 1.24 -3.46
C ILE A 136 -12.23 0.13 -3.63
N ARG A 137 -13.31 0.13 -2.84
CA ARG A 137 -14.39 -0.85 -2.99
C ARG A 137 -15.71 -0.27 -2.53
N SER A 138 -16.78 -0.61 -3.23
CA SER A 138 -18.15 -0.25 -2.83
C SER A 138 -19.15 -1.32 -3.23
N ALA A 139 -20.03 -1.65 -2.29
CA ALA A 139 -21.25 -2.42 -2.55
C ALA A 139 -22.51 -1.55 -2.43
N ASP A 140 -22.36 -0.22 -2.29
CA ASP A 140 -23.47 0.71 -2.14
C ASP A 140 -23.33 1.91 -3.11
N GLY A 141 -23.94 1.77 -4.29
CA GLY A 141 -23.92 2.77 -5.34
C GLY A 141 -24.58 4.09 -4.95
N SER A 142 -25.41 4.11 -3.90
CA SER A 142 -26.08 5.32 -3.41
C SER A 142 -25.08 6.36 -2.88
N TYR A 143 -23.93 5.90 -2.38
CA TYR A 143 -22.87 6.76 -1.83
C TYR A 143 -21.71 6.98 -2.80
N THR A 144 -21.50 6.07 -3.76
CA THR A 144 -20.29 6.06 -4.60
C THR A 144 -20.57 6.16 -6.10
N THR A 145 -21.80 6.38 -6.56
CA THR A 145 -22.22 6.45 -7.98
C THR A 145 -22.07 5.14 -8.78
N GLY A 146 -21.13 4.26 -8.40
CA GLY A 146 -20.96 2.92 -8.91
C GLY A 146 -20.66 1.90 -7.81
N VAL A 147 -20.52 0.63 -8.18
CA VAL A 147 -20.21 -0.50 -7.30
C VAL A 147 -19.09 -1.37 -7.91
N GLY A 148 -18.34 -2.07 -7.05
CA GLY A 148 -17.25 -2.95 -7.45
C GLY A 148 -15.97 -2.69 -6.67
N THR A 149 -14.87 -3.27 -7.17
CA THR A 149 -13.53 -3.19 -6.58
C THR A 149 -12.55 -2.58 -7.58
N VAL A 150 -11.74 -1.62 -7.12
CA VAL A 150 -10.64 -1.05 -7.91
C VAL A 150 -9.44 -2.01 -7.85
N PRO A 151 -8.98 -2.55 -8.98
CA PRO A 151 -7.89 -3.54 -8.99
C PRO A 151 -6.51 -2.91 -8.76
N SER A 152 -6.32 -1.64 -9.11
CA SER A 152 -5.04 -0.97 -8.91
C SER A 152 -5.15 0.54 -8.75
N LEU A 153 -4.29 1.11 -7.92
CA LEU A 153 -4.10 2.56 -7.79
C LEU A 153 -2.62 2.87 -7.71
N ILE A 154 -2.14 3.79 -8.54
CA ILE A 154 -0.74 4.17 -8.56
C ILE A 154 -0.52 5.31 -7.56
N LEU A 155 0.44 5.13 -6.66
CA LEU A 155 0.84 6.15 -5.71
C LEU A 155 2.16 6.81 -6.17
N ILE A 156 2.14 8.13 -6.34
CA ILE A 156 3.33 8.92 -6.62
C ILE A 156 3.72 9.69 -5.36
N MET A 157 4.89 9.39 -4.82
CA MET A 157 5.51 10.16 -3.75
C MET A 157 6.44 11.23 -4.34
N ARG A 158 6.25 12.48 -3.91
CA ARG A 158 7.16 13.58 -4.24
C ARG A 158 8.12 13.84 -3.10
N LEU A 159 9.41 13.77 -3.39
CA LEU A 159 10.51 14.05 -2.48
C LEU A 159 11.19 15.35 -2.90
N GLU A 160 11.47 16.23 -1.94
CA GLU A 160 12.30 17.43 -2.15
C GLU A 160 13.49 17.35 -1.22
N LYS A 161 14.70 17.26 -1.80
CA LYS A 161 15.93 17.01 -1.05
C LYS A 161 15.80 15.81 -0.10
N GLY A 162 15.16 14.75 -0.56
CA GLY A 162 14.89 13.52 0.19
C GLY A 162 13.75 13.60 1.19
N VAL A 163 13.12 14.76 1.39
CA VAL A 163 12.01 14.92 2.36
C VAL A 163 10.67 14.72 1.65
N PRO A 164 9.76 13.85 2.15
CA PRO A 164 8.42 13.71 1.60
C PRO A 164 7.64 15.02 1.64
N LYS A 165 7.03 15.40 0.52
CA LYS A 165 6.20 16.62 0.41
C LYS A 165 4.76 16.31 0.09
N TYR A 166 4.53 15.41 -0.87
CA TYR A 166 3.18 15.08 -1.34
C TYR A 166 3.09 13.59 -1.66
N LEU A 167 1.90 13.06 -1.44
CA LEU A 167 1.45 11.75 -1.88
C LEU A 167 0.27 11.97 -2.80
N LEU A 168 0.37 11.51 -4.05
CA LEU A 168 -0.64 11.75 -5.08
C LEU A 168 -1.04 10.41 -5.70
N TRP A 169 -2.34 10.21 -5.89
CA TRP A 169 -2.82 9.08 -6.68
C TRP A 169 -2.84 9.46 -8.15
N ASP A 170 -2.16 8.69 -8.98
CA ASP A 170 -2.33 8.75 -10.43
C ASP A 170 -3.59 7.94 -10.74
N SER A 171 -4.70 8.64 -10.97
CA SER A 171 -5.99 8.00 -11.23
C SER A 171 -6.29 7.89 -12.71
N GLU A 172 -6.86 6.75 -13.07
CA GLU A 172 -7.54 6.58 -14.34
C GLU A 172 -8.92 7.24 -14.25
N ASP A 173 -9.19 8.20 -15.13
CA ASP A 173 -10.51 8.80 -15.23
C ASP A 173 -11.54 7.73 -15.60
N CYS A 174 -12.78 7.89 -15.13
CA CYS A 174 -13.86 6.95 -15.42
C CYS A 174 -14.16 6.76 -16.92
N PHE A 175 -13.58 7.57 -17.80
CA PHE A 175 -13.59 7.35 -19.25
C PHE A 175 -13.08 5.96 -19.67
N ALA A 176 -12.15 5.36 -18.91
CA ALA A 176 -11.63 4.03 -19.21
C ALA A 176 -12.68 2.91 -19.04
N CYS A 177 -13.71 3.13 -18.22
CA CYS A 177 -14.76 2.15 -17.88
C CYS A 177 -16.18 2.66 -18.20
N GLY A 178 -16.34 3.47 -19.25
CA GLY A 178 -17.65 3.88 -19.75
C GLY A 178 -18.15 5.26 -19.28
N GLY A 179 -17.29 6.05 -18.63
CA GLY A 179 -17.56 7.43 -18.23
C GLY A 179 -18.05 7.59 -16.78
N SER A 180 -18.20 8.84 -16.33
CA SER A 180 -18.49 9.16 -14.91
C SER A 180 -19.84 8.66 -14.37
N ASN A 181 -20.77 8.27 -15.25
CA ASN A 181 -22.09 7.76 -14.88
C ASN A 181 -22.21 6.25 -15.08
N SER A 182 -21.12 5.54 -15.40
CA SER A 182 -21.16 4.08 -15.51
C SER A 182 -21.26 3.45 -14.12
N GLY A 183 -21.96 2.31 -14.02
CA GLY A 183 -22.04 1.56 -12.76
C GLY A 183 -20.69 1.06 -12.26
N SER A 184 -19.69 1.00 -13.14
CA SER A 184 -18.31 0.62 -12.86
C SER A 184 -17.42 1.80 -12.46
N CYS A 185 -17.93 3.03 -12.45
CA CYS A 185 -17.19 4.23 -12.03
C CYS A 185 -17.43 4.51 -10.54
N LEU A 186 -16.40 4.32 -9.71
CA LEU A 186 -16.45 4.63 -8.29
C LEU A 186 -16.10 6.08 -8.02
N ALA A 187 -16.99 6.74 -7.27
CA ALA A 187 -16.91 8.12 -6.82
C ALA A 187 -16.60 9.14 -7.93
N GLY A 188 -16.87 8.81 -9.19
CA GLY A 188 -16.52 9.66 -10.33
C GLY A 188 -15.03 9.67 -10.70
N ARG A 189 -14.19 8.83 -10.08
CA ARG A 189 -12.73 8.98 -10.11
C ARG A 189 -11.90 7.72 -10.36
N SER A 190 -12.47 6.53 -10.16
CA SER A 190 -11.75 5.27 -10.29
C SER A 190 -12.61 4.24 -11.01
N CYS A 191 -12.00 3.49 -11.92
CA CYS A 191 -12.67 2.37 -12.57
C CYS A 191 -12.62 1.12 -11.68
N ALA A 192 -13.78 0.50 -11.50
CA ALA A 192 -13.97 -0.69 -10.70
C ALA A 192 -14.41 -1.86 -11.56
N ILE A 193 -14.01 -3.04 -11.12
CA ILE A 193 -14.48 -4.32 -11.64
C ILE A 193 -15.68 -4.74 -10.80
N GLU A 194 -16.76 -5.13 -11.47
CA GLU A 194 -17.95 -5.66 -10.82
C GLU A 194 -17.61 -6.93 -10.04
N GLU A 195 -18.19 -7.06 -8.84
CA GLU A 195 -17.88 -8.16 -7.93
C GLU A 195 -18.23 -9.53 -8.52
N GLU A 196 -19.24 -9.61 -9.40
CA GLU A 196 -19.68 -10.84 -10.07
C GLU A 196 -18.64 -11.40 -11.06
N VAL A 197 -17.86 -10.51 -11.69
CA VAL A 197 -16.78 -10.87 -12.62
C VAL A 197 -15.47 -11.12 -11.87
N CYS A 198 -15.45 -10.76 -10.59
CA CYS A 198 -14.27 -10.76 -9.75
C CYS A 198 -14.04 -12.15 -9.13
N LEU A 199 -13.36 -13.04 -9.86
CA LEU A 199 -12.97 -14.38 -9.39
C LEU A 199 -11.68 -14.32 -8.57
N SER A 200 -11.68 -14.93 -7.37
CA SER A 200 -10.51 -15.10 -6.51
C SER A 200 -9.50 -16.07 -7.15
N ASN A 201 -8.52 -15.54 -7.87
CA ASN A 201 -7.41 -16.33 -8.40
C ASN A 201 -6.27 -16.33 -7.38
N ASP A 202 -6.36 -17.21 -6.38
CA ASP A 202 -5.35 -17.36 -5.31
C ASP A 202 -4.01 -17.94 -5.81
N ASP A 203 -3.98 -18.44 -7.05
CA ASP A 203 -2.91 -19.32 -7.54
C ASP A 203 -2.20 -18.83 -8.83
N GLN A 204 -2.42 -17.56 -9.26
CA GLN A 204 -1.77 -17.04 -10.46
C GLN A 204 -0.85 -15.83 -10.23
N VAL A 205 0.38 -16.02 -10.71
CA VAL A 205 1.48 -15.07 -10.86
C VAL A 205 0.99 -13.78 -11.48
N VAL A 206 1.11 -12.67 -10.74
CA VAL A 206 1.15 -11.25 -11.18
C VAL A 206 0.48 -10.98 -12.53
N ASP A 207 -0.77 -11.41 -12.69
CA ASP A 207 -1.55 -10.97 -13.83
C ASP A 207 -2.26 -9.69 -13.40
N LEU A 208 -1.72 -8.55 -13.82
CA LEU A 208 -2.34 -7.23 -13.69
C LEU A 208 -3.68 -7.16 -14.45
N SER A 209 -4.06 -8.22 -15.15
CA SER A 209 -5.16 -8.25 -16.12
C SER A 209 -6.46 -8.88 -15.59
N VAL A 210 -6.46 -9.76 -14.59
CA VAL A 210 -7.69 -10.46 -14.14
C VAL A 210 -7.59 -10.90 -12.67
N GLY A 211 -7.63 -9.94 -11.73
CA GLY A 211 -7.65 -10.27 -10.32
C GLY A 211 -8.29 -9.20 -9.46
N CYS A 212 -9.06 -9.63 -8.46
CA CYS A 212 -9.67 -8.78 -7.42
C CYS A 212 -8.70 -8.25 -6.37
N ASN A 213 -7.42 -8.55 -6.55
CA ASN A 213 -6.40 -8.20 -5.59
C ASN A 213 -5.95 -6.78 -5.89
N PHE A 214 -6.18 -5.87 -4.95
CA PHE A 214 -5.74 -4.50 -5.07
C PHE A 214 -4.22 -4.45 -5.10
N THR A 215 -3.68 -3.87 -6.16
CA THR A 215 -2.24 -3.68 -6.34
C THR A 215 -1.92 -2.19 -6.40
N MET A 216 -1.03 -1.75 -5.52
CA MET A 216 -0.60 -0.37 -5.42
C MET A 216 0.90 -0.25 -5.77
N PRO A 217 1.24 0.05 -7.03
CA PRO A 217 2.60 0.46 -7.37
C PRO A 217 2.93 1.82 -6.76
N VAL A 218 4.15 1.97 -6.25
CA VAL A 218 4.66 3.24 -5.71
C VAL A 218 5.81 3.74 -6.57
N GLY A 219 5.69 4.98 -7.03
CA GLY A 219 6.70 5.70 -7.79
C GLY A 219 7.20 6.93 -7.05
N PHE A 220 8.43 7.33 -7.35
CA PHE A 220 9.06 8.49 -6.75
C PHE A 220 9.31 9.58 -7.79
N SER A 221 9.17 10.83 -7.36
CA SER A 221 9.44 12.02 -8.16
C SER A 221 10.15 13.07 -7.33
N GLY A 222 10.85 13.99 -8.00
CA GLY A 222 11.59 15.07 -7.35
C GLY A 222 13.06 14.71 -7.14
N THR A 223 13.62 15.03 -5.97
CA THR A 223 15.05 14.82 -5.71
C THR A 223 15.32 14.12 -4.37
N ASP A 224 16.37 13.31 -4.36
CA ASP A 224 16.88 12.64 -3.17
C ASP A 224 17.64 13.59 -2.23
N LYS A 225 18.11 13.08 -1.08
CA LYS A 225 18.90 13.85 -0.08
C LYS A 225 20.13 14.55 -0.67
N HIS A 226 20.75 13.99 -1.70
CA HIS A 226 21.93 14.53 -2.39
C HIS A 226 21.56 15.36 -3.63
N SER A 227 20.28 15.72 -3.78
CA SER A 227 19.75 16.47 -4.93
C SER A 227 19.81 15.73 -6.28
N THR A 228 19.91 14.40 -6.24
CA THR A 228 19.81 13.55 -7.43
C THR A 228 18.34 13.40 -7.83
N VAL A 229 18.04 13.53 -9.12
CA VAL A 229 16.67 13.45 -9.64
C VAL A 229 16.17 12.00 -9.62
N MET A 230 14.96 11.79 -9.13
CA MET A 230 14.27 10.49 -9.13
C MET A 230 13.37 10.35 -10.35
N THR A 231 13.35 9.17 -10.98
CA THR A 231 12.67 8.94 -12.27
C THR A 231 11.63 7.83 -12.27
N SER A 232 11.57 7.00 -11.22
CA SER A 232 10.64 5.86 -11.13
C SER A 232 9.17 6.24 -11.32
N GLY A 233 8.72 7.42 -10.87
CA GLY A 233 7.36 7.90 -11.10
C GLY A 233 7.02 8.09 -12.59
N LEU A 234 8.00 8.48 -13.42
CA LEU A 234 7.82 8.60 -14.88
C LEU A 234 7.76 7.21 -15.55
N GLU A 235 8.41 6.21 -14.97
CA GLU A 235 8.41 4.84 -15.47
C GLU A 235 7.06 4.14 -15.21
N ILE A 236 6.45 4.35 -14.03
CA ILE A 236 5.13 3.77 -13.71
C ILE A 236 4.04 4.31 -14.63
N ASN A 237 4.02 5.62 -14.89
CA ASN A 237 2.99 6.21 -15.76
C ASN A 237 3.10 5.66 -17.21
N ARG A 238 4.27 5.20 -17.63
CA ARG A 238 4.43 4.51 -18.92
C ARG A 238 3.90 3.07 -18.83
N LEU A 239 4.20 2.34 -17.76
CA LEU A 239 3.72 0.96 -17.56
C LEU A 239 2.18 0.89 -17.45
N SER A 240 1.54 1.83 -16.76
CA SER A 240 0.09 1.90 -16.64
C SER A 240 -0.60 2.11 -17.98
N LYS A 241 -0.08 3.03 -18.81
CA LYS A 241 -0.57 3.25 -20.19
C LYS A 241 -0.49 2.00 -21.07
N TYR A 242 0.53 1.15 -20.87
CA TYR A 242 0.66 -0.10 -21.62
C TYR A 242 -0.21 -1.23 -21.05
N ALA A 243 -0.44 -1.29 -19.74
CA ALA A 243 -1.34 -2.26 -19.12
C ALA A 243 -2.80 -2.09 -19.59
N VAL A 244 -3.28 -0.84 -19.68
CA VAL A 244 -4.64 -0.53 -20.15
C VAL A 244 -4.82 -0.83 -21.64
N SER A 245 -3.77 -0.67 -22.46
CA SER A 245 -3.86 -0.92 -23.92
C SER A 245 -4.14 -2.38 -24.28
N ARG A 246 -3.79 -3.34 -23.41
CA ARG A 246 -4.10 -4.77 -23.59
C ARG A 246 -5.47 -5.18 -23.04
N LEU A 247 -5.99 -4.45 -22.05
CA LEU A 247 -7.34 -4.67 -21.50
C LEU A 247 -8.47 -4.29 -22.47
N MET A 248 -8.16 -3.56 -23.55
CA MET A 248 -9.13 -3.20 -24.61
C MET A 248 -9.09 -4.13 -25.83
N ALA A 249 -8.35 -5.24 -25.79
CA ALA A 249 -8.23 -6.18 -26.91
C ALA A 249 -8.53 -7.63 -26.50
N GLY A 250 -9.83 -7.93 -26.40
CA GLY A 250 -10.35 -9.28 -26.66
C GLY A 250 -10.65 -10.12 -25.43
N SER A 251 -11.94 -10.42 -25.27
CA SER A 251 -12.42 -11.66 -24.65
C SER A 251 -11.61 -12.85 -25.18
N PHE A 252 -10.81 -13.50 -24.33
CA PHE A 252 -10.12 -14.73 -24.72
C PHE A 252 -10.42 -15.85 -23.73
N SER A 253 -11.35 -16.70 -24.15
CA SER A 253 -11.63 -17.99 -23.54
C SER A 253 -10.45 -18.91 -23.79
N LEU A 254 -9.69 -19.28 -22.76
CA LEU A 254 -8.67 -20.32 -22.88
C LEU A 254 -9.25 -21.66 -22.45
N ALA A 255 -9.80 -22.35 -23.45
CA ALA A 255 -9.95 -23.78 -23.43
C ALA A 255 -8.56 -24.44 -23.29
N ALA A 256 -8.49 -25.45 -22.43
CA ALA A 256 -7.32 -26.30 -22.27
C ALA A 256 -6.96 -27.03 -23.57
N SER A 257 -5.70 -26.96 -23.99
CA SER A 257 -4.93 -28.12 -24.47
C SER A 257 -3.48 -27.72 -24.76
N GLY A 258 -2.57 -28.58 -24.32
CA GLY A 258 -1.13 -28.35 -24.27
C GLY A 258 -0.40 -28.27 -25.60
N GLY A 259 0.85 -27.80 -25.51
CA GLY A 259 1.79 -27.79 -26.63
C GLY A 259 2.96 -26.85 -26.37
N SER A 260 4.09 -27.42 -25.96
CA SER A 260 5.37 -26.79 -25.66
C SER A 260 5.87 -25.78 -26.73
N SER A 261 6.47 -24.66 -26.31
CA SER A 261 7.91 -24.39 -26.50
C SER A 261 8.33 -22.94 -26.21
N ALA A 262 9.43 -22.85 -25.44
CA ALA A 262 10.53 -21.90 -25.52
C ALA A 262 10.30 -20.38 -25.35
N GLY A 263 10.96 -19.81 -24.34
CA GLY A 263 11.29 -18.39 -24.31
C GLY A 263 11.72 -17.84 -22.96
N SER A 264 12.71 -18.44 -22.29
CA SER A 264 13.35 -17.87 -21.11
C SER A 264 13.97 -16.50 -21.43
N PHE A 265 13.43 -15.42 -20.88
CA PHE A 265 14.16 -14.16 -20.70
C PHE A 265 13.71 -13.46 -19.41
N LEU A 266 14.72 -13.16 -18.59
CA LEU A 266 14.74 -12.27 -17.42
C LEU A 266 14.13 -12.80 -16.12
N SER A 267 14.96 -13.62 -15.48
CA SER A 267 15.17 -13.61 -14.04
C SER A 267 15.30 -12.18 -13.49
N GLY A 268 14.31 -11.77 -12.70
CA GLY A 268 14.39 -10.63 -11.80
C GLY A 268 13.69 -11.03 -10.52
N VAL A 269 14.47 -11.30 -9.47
CA VAL A 269 14.00 -11.68 -8.14
C VAL A 269 13.16 -10.52 -7.58
N GLY A 270 11.85 -10.57 -7.77
CA GLY A 270 10.90 -9.68 -7.10
C GLY A 270 10.60 -10.24 -5.72
N SER A 271 11.13 -9.60 -4.68
CA SER A 271 10.75 -9.91 -3.31
C SER A 271 9.29 -9.49 -3.08
N SER A 272 8.39 -10.46 -3.11
CA SER A 272 7.02 -10.34 -2.63
C SER A 272 7.06 -10.14 -1.11
N ALA A 273 6.75 -8.95 -0.63
CA ALA A 273 6.45 -8.72 0.79
C ALA A 273 4.96 -8.94 1.02
N THR A 274 4.61 -10.01 1.71
CA THR A 274 3.27 -10.22 2.26
C THR A 274 3.03 -9.21 3.38
N SER A 275 1.97 -8.42 3.26
CA SER A 275 1.59 -7.40 4.26
C SER A 275 0.61 -8.04 5.24
N GLY A 276 1.01 -8.32 6.47
CA GLY A 276 0.06 -8.72 7.51
C GLY A 276 -0.71 -7.50 8.04
N ILE A 277 -2.04 -7.51 7.92
CA ILE A 277 -2.91 -6.53 8.59
C ILE A 277 -2.88 -6.82 10.11
N VAL A 278 -2.30 -5.91 10.89
CA VAL A 278 -2.29 -6.01 12.35
C VAL A 278 -3.55 -5.32 12.89
N SER A 279 -4.55 -6.12 13.29
CA SER A 279 -5.68 -5.65 14.09
C SER A 279 -5.19 -5.36 15.52
N GLY A 280 -5.05 -4.07 15.84
CA GLY A 280 -4.60 -3.61 17.14
C GLY A 280 -5.71 -3.63 18.19
N SER A 281 -5.91 -4.76 18.84
CA SER A 281 -6.51 -4.82 20.17
C SER A 281 -5.56 -5.55 21.11
N ASP A 282 -4.38 -4.97 21.37
CA ASP A 282 -3.61 -5.30 22.56
C ASP A 282 -2.71 -4.13 22.95
N SER A 283 -2.97 -3.64 24.15
CA SER A 283 -2.25 -2.61 24.87
C SER A 283 -0.82 -3.04 25.17
N VAL A 284 0.16 -2.57 24.38
CA VAL A 284 1.58 -2.62 24.75
C VAL A 284 2.30 -1.38 24.22
N PHE A 285 2.28 -0.27 24.96
CA PHE A 285 3.34 0.76 24.92
C PHE A 285 3.38 1.48 26.27
N GLY A 286 4.24 0.97 27.14
CA GLY A 286 5.02 1.80 28.07
C GLY A 286 6.34 2.17 27.42
#